data_AF-A0A4S4LC64-F1
#
_entry.id   AF-A0A4S4LC64-F1
#
_cell.length_a   1.000
_cell.length_b   1.000
_cell.length_c   1.000
_cell.angle_alpha   90.00
_cell.angle_beta   90.00
_cell.angle_gamma   90.00
#
_symmetry.space_group_name_H-M   'P 1'
#
loop_
_entity.id
_entity.type
_entity.pdbx_description
1 polymer ?
#
loop_
_entity_poly.entity_id
_entity_poly.type
_entity_poly.pdbx_seq_one_letter_code
_entity_poly.pdbx_strand_id
1 'polypeptide(L)'
;MDFSILRGASNKEEFEESFMIQLGAEVRRHKRLGHFKRVIDPDDLELINAITSHERHAKTKLETVYYKLSRILFESTDRKVLILVDEYDTPVSSAINQELYIYTERFLRRTFGTLLRKNRFVFGALLVGILKCMRTSFLSGIPSIKIYPLSPAQSLYGDTCLFTEEEVQALFNFVKVK
;
A
#
# COMPACT_ATOMS: atom_id res chain seq x y z
N MET A 1 -1.01 4.56 2.67
CA MET A 1 0.00 3.50 2.92
C MET A 1 1.24 3.87 2.17
N ASP A 2 2.36 3.90 2.88
CA ASP A 2 3.68 4.16 2.32
C ASP A 2 4.48 2.87 2.42
N PHE A 3 4.78 2.25 1.27
CA PHE A 3 5.52 0.99 1.21
C PHE A 3 7.04 1.20 1.12
N SER A 4 7.52 2.44 1.13
CA SER A 4 8.96 2.74 1.22
C SER A 4 9.61 2.12 2.47
N ILE A 5 8.86 2.02 3.57
CA ILE A 5 9.28 1.40 4.83
C ILE A 5 9.52 -0.11 4.73
N LEU A 6 9.00 -0.76 3.67
CA LEU A 6 9.20 -2.20 3.42
C LEU A 6 10.50 -2.47 2.66
N ARG A 7 11.32 -1.44 2.44
CA ARG A 7 12.61 -1.53 1.77
C ARG A 7 13.66 -2.20 2.66
N GLY A 8 14.52 -3.00 2.03
CA GLY A 8 15.77 -3.44 2.66
C GLY A 8 15.63 -4.56 3.68
N ALA A 9 14.51 -5.28 3.68
CA ALA A 9 14.39 -6.52 4.46
C ALA A 9 15.44 -7.54 3.97
N SER A 10 16.11 -8.19 4.92
CA SER A 10 17.14 -9.21 4.65
C SER A 10 16.54 -10.60 4.54
N ASN A 11 15.40 -10.83 5.21
CA ASN A 11 14.69 -12.09 5.30
C ASN A 11 13.17 -11.86 5.41
N LYS A 12 12.41 -12.96 5.45
CA LYS A 12 10.96 -12.95 5.56
C LYS A 12 10.49 -12.28 6.86
N GLU A 13 11.16 -12.56 7.96
CA GLU A 13 10.76 -12.11 9.29
C GLU A 13 10.83 -10.59 9.40
N GLU A 14 11.92 -9.99 8.90
CA GLU A 14 12.13 -8.54 8.81
C GLU A 14 11.11 -7.86 7.88
N PHE A 15 10.76 -8.51 6.76
CA PHE A 15 9.71 -8.03 5.87
C PHE A 15 8.35 -7.99 6.59
N GLU A 16 7.98 -9.07 7.28
CA GLU A 16 6.73 -9.15 8.05
C GLU A 16 6.69 -8.13 9.20
N GLU A 17 7.82 -7.89 9.85
CA GLU A 17 7.95 -6.86 10.90
C GLU A 17 7.74 -5.46 10.33
N SER A 18 8.42 -5.13 9.23
CA SER A 18 8.26 -3.85 8.54
C SER A 18 6.82 -3.63 8.06
N PHE A 19 6.18 -4.70 7.56
CA PHE A 19 4.77 -4.69 7.20
C PHE A 19 3.86 -4.40 8.39
N MET A 20 4.14 -5.02 9.54
CA MET A 20 3.39 -4.75 10.78
C MET A 20 3.57 -3.33 11.29
N ILE A 21 4.77 -2.76 11.19
CA ILE A 21 5.02 -1.36 11.55
C ILE A 21 4.19 -0.41 10.66
N GLN A 22 4.19 -0.65 9.35
CA GLN A 22 3.44 0.15 8.37
C GLN A 22 1.93 0.07 8.63
N LEU A 23 1.42 -1.15 8.84
CA LEU A 23 0.03 -1.40 9.18
C LEU A 23 -0.35 -0.76 10.53
N GLY A 24 0.52 -0.87 11.54
CA GLY A 24 0.36 -0.24 12.84
C GLY A 24 0.24 1.28 12.74
N ALA A 25 1.02 1.91 11.87
CA ALA A 25 0.93 3.34 11.60
C ALA A 25 -0.45 3.74 11.04
N GLU A 26 -1.01 2.95 10.12
CA GLU A 26 -2.33 3.19 9.54
C GLU A 26 -3.47 2.98 10.55
N VAL A 27 -3.40 1.93 11.37
CA VAL A 27 -4.37 1.71 12.46
C VAL A 27 -4.30 2.85 13.46
N ARG A 28 -3.10 3.28 13.88
CA ARG A 28 -2.94 4.45 14.77
C ARG A 28 -3.49 5.74 14.14
N ARG A 29 -3.30 5.95 12.83
CA ARG A 29 -3.88 7.08 12.11
C ARG A 29 -5.41 7.05 12.17
N HIS A 30 -6.04 5.92 11.87
CA HIS A 30 -7.50 5.77 11.91
C HIS A 30 -8.08 5.85 13.33
N LYS A 31 -7.35 5.37 14.34
CA LYS A 31 -7.70 5.54 15.75
C LYS A 31 -7.75 7.02 16.15
N ARG A 32 -6.72 7.80 15.76
CA ARG A 32 -6.67 9.26 16.00
C ARG A 32 -7.81 10.01 15.31
N LEU A 33 -8.21 9.57 14.11
CA LEU A 33 -9.37 10.14 13.39
C LEU A 33 -10.72 9.73 13.99
N GLY A 34 -10.74 8.87 15.02
CA GLY A 34 -11.97 8.42 15.66
C GLY A 34 -12.77 7.41 14.84
N HIS A 35 -12.18 6.81 13.80
CA HIS A 35 -12.89 5.87 12.93
C HIS A 35 -13.26 4.58 13.65
N PHE A 36 -12.61 4.23 14.77
CA PHE A 36 -12.92 3.02 15.52
C PHE A 36 -13.88 3.22 16.70
N LYS A 37 -14.43 4.43 16.89
CA LYS A 37 -15.31 4.73 18.04
C LYS A 37 -16.61 3.90 18.07
N ARG A 38 -17.06 3.41 16.92
CA ARG A 38 -18.28 2.61 16.76
C ARG A 38 -18.02 1.11 16.62
N VAL A 39 -16.78 0.66 16.82
CA VAL A 39 -16.43 -0.77 16.76
C VAL A 39 -16.81 -1.40 18.10
N ILE A 40 -17.66 -2.43 18.05
CA ILE A 40 -18.21 -3.12 19.23
C ILE A 40 -17.80 -4.60 19.23
N ASP A 41 -17.53 -5.16 18.06
CA ASP A 41 -17.14 -6.55 17.89
C ASP A 41 -15.81 -6.85 18.63
N PRO A 42 -15.80 -7.82 19.56
CA PRO A 42 -14.61 -8.13 20.35
C PRO A 42 -13.41 -8.59 19.52
N ASP A 43 -13.64 -9.35 18.44
CA ASP A 43 -12.56 -9.86 17.60
C ASP A 43 -11.91 -8.72 16.78
N ASP A 44 -12.72 -7.75 16.34
CA ASP A 44 -12.23 -6.55 15.67
C ASP A 44 -11.44 -5.63 16.61
N LEU A 45 -11.91 -5.47 17.85
CA LEU A 45 -11.18 -4.73 18.88
C LEU A 45 -9.85 -5.42 19.24
N GLU A 46 -9.84 -6.75 19.37
CA GLU A 46 -8.62 -7.53 19.57
C GLU A 46 -7.64 -7.31 18.42
N LEU A 47 -8.11 -7.42 17.17
CA LEU A 47 -7.29 -7.19 15.98
C LEU A 47 -6.70 -5.77 15.94
N ILE A 48 -7.48 -4.74 16.24
CA ILE A 48 -6.99 -3.35 16.28
C ILE A 48 -5.89 -3.19 17.35
N ASN A 49 -6.10 -3.76 18.53
CA ASN A 49 -5.16 -3.66 19.63
C ASN A 49 -3.87 -4.43 19.33
N ALA A 50 -3.98 -5.66 18.83
CA ALA A 50 -2.89 -6.51 18.35
C ALA A 50 -1.94 -5.78 17.39
N ILE A 51 -2.52 -5.14 16.38
CA ILE A 51 -1.78 -4.39 15.37
C ILE A 51 -1.09 -3.17 16.00
N THR A 52 -1.73 -2.53 16.98
CA THR A 52 -1.20 -1.33 17.63
C THR A 52 -0.04 -1.66 18.59
N SER A 53 -0.10 -2.81 19.28
CA SER A 53 0.94 -3.31 20.19
C SER A 53 2.12 -3.98 19.47
N HIS A 54 2.03 -4.18 18.15
CA HIS A 54 2.96 -4.98 17.35
C HIS A 54 3.09 -6.43 17.84
N GLU A 55 2.07 -6.94 18.54
CA GLU A 55 2.04 -8.33 18.96
C GLU A 55 1.71 -9.21 17.75
N ARG A 56 2.58 -10.19 17.45
CA ARG A 56 2.26 -11.23 16.48
C ARG A 56 1.21 -12.15 17.09
N HIS A 57 -0.06 -11.94 16.76
CA HIS A 57 -1.08 -12.94 17.05
C HIS A 57 -0.87 -14.13 16.13
N ALA A 58 -0.48 -15.28 16.71
CA ALA A 58 -0.24 -16.52 15.98
C ALA A 58 -1.41 -16.99 15.10
N LYS A 59 -2.61 -16.43 15.28
CA LYS A 59 -3.83 -16.77 14.54
C LYS A 59 -4.13 -15.85 13.34
N THR A 60 -3.48 -14.70 13.20
CA THR A 60 -3.84 -13.72 12.15
C THR A 60 -2.95 -13.85 10.92
N LYS A 61 -3.54 -14.24 9.79
CA LYS A 61 -2.85 -14.21 8.49
C LYS A 61 -2.66 -12.76 8.04
N LEU A 62 -1.42 -12.30 8.00
CA LEU A 62 -1.05 -10.93 7.62
C LEU A 62 -1.61 -10.53 6.25
N GLU A 63 -1.66 -11.47 5.30
CA GLU A 63 -2.16 -11.19 3.94
C GLU A 63 -3.66 -10.83 3.91
N THR A 64 -4.40 -11.05 5.01
CA THR A 64 -5.84 -10.75 5.11
C THR A 64 -6.12 -9.46 5.87
N VAL A 65 -5.11 -8.83 6.48
CA VAL A 65 -5.36 -7.80 7.49
C VAL A 65 -5.93 -6.53 6.88
N TYR A 66 -5.48 -6.10 5.70
CA TYR A 66 -6.10 -4.95 5.03
C TYR A 66 -7.55 -5.19 4.63
N TYR A 67 -7.91 -6.43 4.28
CA TYR A 67 -9.29 -6.76 4.00
C TYR A 67 -10.14 -6.60 5.26
N LYS A 68 -9.69 -7.17 6.39
CA LYS A 68 -10.38 -7.02 7.69
C LYS A 68 -10.49 -5.56 8.10
N LEU A 69 -9.41 -4.79 7.98
CA LEU A 69 -9.40 -3.36 8.28
C LEU A 69 -10.38 -2.59 7.39
N SER A 70 -10.47 -2.92 6.09
CA SER A 70 -11.42 -2.28 5.18
C SER A 70 -12.88 -2.55 5.58
N ARG A 71 -13.19 -3.77 6.05
CA ARG A 71 -14.50 -4.14 6.59
C ARG A 71 -14.82 -3.33 7.85
N ILE A 72 -13.91 -3.31 8.82
CA ILE A 72 -14.09 -2.59 10.09
C ILE A 72 -14.33 -1.11 9.84
N LEU A 73 -13.50 -0.48 8.99
CA LEU A 73 -13.65 0.93 8.64
C LEU A 73 -14.98 1.21 7.94
N PHE A 74 -15.42 0.32 7.05
CA PHE A 74 -16.72 0.45 6.40
C PHE A 74 -17.86 0.38 7.42
N GLU A 75 -17.87 -0.64 8.26
CA GLU A 75 -18.91 -0.85 9.28
C GLU A 75 -18.95 0.29 10.31
N SER A 76 -17.80 0.86 10.66
CA SER A 76 -17.72 1.92 11.66
C SER A 76 -17.99 3.33 11.12
N THR A 77 -17.73 3.57 9.83
CA THR A 77 -17.89 4.90 9.20
C THR A 77 -19.06 5.01 8.22
N ASP A 78 -19.65 3.88 7.84
CA ASP A 78 -20.65 3.74 6.77
C ASP A 78 -20.17 4.31 5.42
N ARG A 79 -18.85 4.25 5.20
CA ARG A 79 -18.20 4.76 3.98
C ARG A 79 -17.27 3.71 3.41
N LYS A 80 -17.33 3.55 2.09
CA LYS A 80 -16.38 2.70 1.36
C LYS A 80 -14.97 3.28 1.46
N VAL A 81 -13.99 2.38 1.59
CA VAL A 81 -12.57 2.73 1.77
C VAL A 81 -11.91 3.00 0.42
N LEU A 82 -11.25 4.15 0.29
CA LEU A 82 -10.30 4.41 -0.79
C LEU A 82 -8.90 3.98 -0.32
N ILE A 83 -8.26 3.12 -1.11
CA ILE A 83 -6.92 2.61 -0.79
C ILE A 83 -5.88 3.41 -1.57
N LEU A 84 -4.96 4.06 -0.87
CA LEU A 84 -3.83 4.77 -1.47
C LEU A 84 -2.53 4.08 -1.03
N VAL A 85 -1.77 3.56 -2.00
CA VAL A 85 -0.47 2.93 -1.76
C VAL A 85 0.59 3.67 -2.56
N ASP A 86 1.50 4.30 -1.84
CA ASP A 86 2.71 4.88 -2.41
C ASP A 86 3.86 3.87 -2.35
N GLU A 87 4.78 3.97 -3.29
CA GLU A 87 5.90 3.05 -3.50
C GLU A 87 5.47 1.56 -3.51
N TYR A 88 4.35 1.23 -4.16
CA TYR A 88 3.78 -0.13 -4.11
C TYR A 88 4.73 -1.23 -4.63
N ASP A 89 5.69 -0.86 -5.48
CA ASP A 89 6.69 -1.72 -6.12
C ASP A 89 7.94 -1.94 -5.26
N THR A 90 8.23 -1.04 -4.32
CA THR A 90 9.42 -1.06 -3.45
C THR A 90 9.67 -2.41 -2.76
N PRO A 91 8.67 -3.10 -2.18
CA PRO A 91 8.92 -4.37 -1.50
C PRO A 91 9.52 -5.45 -2.40
N VAL A 92 9.06 -5.50 -3.66
CA VAL A 92 9.51 -6.51 -4.62
C VAL A 92 10.81 -6.07 -5.28
N SER A 93 10.94 -4.78 -5.60
CA SER A 93 12.14 -4.24 -6.27
C SER A 93 13.37 -4.15 -5.36
N SER A 94 13.18 -4.08 -4.04
CA SER A 94 14.26 -3.99 -3.05
C SER A 94 14.65 -5.34 -2.44
N ALA A 95 14.05 -6.44 -2.88
CA ALA A 95 14.39 -7.77 -2.41
C ALA A 95 15.86 -8.11 -2.73
N ILE A 96 16.64 -8.46 -1.70
CA ILE A 96 18.10 -8.68 -1.83
C ILE A 96 18.48 -10.02 -2.46
N ASN A 97 17.55 -10.97 -2.53
CA ASN A 97 17.76 -12.30 -3.09
C ASN A 97 16.47 -12.86 -3.70
N GLN A 98 16.60 -13.94 -4.47
CA GLN A 98 15.49 -14.55 -5.20
C GLN A 98 14.42 -15.14 -4.26
N GLU A 99 14.80 -15.68 -3.11
CA GLU A 99 13.86 -16.26 -2.14
C GLU A 99 12.94 -15.19 -1.57
N LEU A 100 13.51 -14.06 -1.12
CA LEU A 100 12.78 -12.93 -0.59
C LEU A 100 11.91 -12.26 -1.66
N TYR A 101 12.40 -12.18 -2.91
CA TYR A 101 11.62 -11.71 -4.04
C TYR A 101 10.36 -12.56 -4.23
N ILE A 102 10.51 -13.89 -4.32
CA ILE A 102 9.38 -14.83 -4.49
C ILE A 102 8.42 -14.74 -3.31
N TYR A 103 8.95 -14.65 -2.09
CA TYR A 103 8.15 -14.51 -0.88
C TYR A 103 7.29 -13.24 -0.93
N THR A 104 7.93 -12.10 -1.17
CA THR A 104 7.29 -10.77 -1.14
C THR A 104 6.27 -10.63 -2.28
N GLU A 105 6.60 -11.08 -3.49
CA GLU A 105 5.66 -11.13 -4.61
C GLU A 105 4.41 -11.92 -4.24
N ARG A 106 4.59 -13.13 -3.69
CA ARG A 106 3.47 -14.01 -3.33
C ARG A 106 2.65 -13.41 -2.19
N PHE A 107 3.31 -12.79 -1.22
CA PHE A 107 2.66 -12.12 -0.09
C PHE A 107 1.80 -10.96 -0.57
N LEU A 108 2.35 -10.05 -1.39
CA LEU A 108 1.60 -8.93 -1.96
C LEU A 108 0.47 -9.41 -2.88
N ARG A 109 0.69 -10.47 -3.66
CA ARG A 109 -0.34 -11.04 -4.56
C ARG A 109 -1.53 -11.53 -3.77
N ARG A 110 -1.30 -12.23 -2.66
CA ARG A 110 -2.36 -12.67 -1.74
C ARG A 110 -3.03 -11.50 -1.06
N THR A 111 -2.24 -10.51 -0.63
CA THR A 111 -2.73 -9.32 0.08
C THR A 111 -3.66 -8.48 -0.80
N PHE A 112 -3.18 -8.02 -1.95
CA PHE A 112 -3.97 -7.23 -2.89
C PHE A 112 -5.04 -8.06 -3.58
N GLY A 113 -4.77 -9.34 -3.85
CA GLY A 113 -5.78 -10.27 -4.34
C GLY A 113 -6.97 -10.39 -3.39
N THR A 114 -6.74 -10.50 -2.08
CA THR A 114 -7.81 -10.57 -1.08
C THR A 114 -8.48 -9.20 -0.87
N LEU A 115 -7.69 -8.12 -0.88
CA LEU A 115 -8.17 -6.77 -0.62
C LEU A 115 -9.03 -6.20 -1.75
N LEU A 116 -8.68 -6.46 -3.01
CA LEU A 116 -9.26 -5.79 -4.18
C LEU A 116 -10.20 -6.68 -4.99
N ARG A 117 -10.13 -8.00 -4.85
CA ARG A 117 -11.02 -8.91 -5.59
C ARG A 117 -12.38 -9.01 -4.92
N LYS A 118 -13.42 -8.46 -5.56
CA LYS A 118 -14.83 -8.53 -5.10
C LYS A 118 -15.05 -8.00 -3.67
N ASN A 119 -14.21 -7.06 -3.22
CA ASN A 119 -14.37 -6.43 -1.90
C ASN A 119 -15.40 -5.29 -1.95
N ARG A 120 -16.60 -5.53 -1.40
CA ARG A 120 -17.69 -4.55 -1.37
C ARG A 120 -17.42 -3.32 -0.48
N PHE A 121 -16.45 -3.43 0.43
CA PHE A 121 -16.08 -2.38 1.39
C PHE A 121 -15.16 -1.33 0.78
N VAL A 122 -14.56 -1.62 -0.38
CA VAL A 122 -13.60 -0.75 -1.06
C VAL A 122 -14.30 0.03 -2.16
N PHE A 123 -14.05 1.34 -2.21
CA PHE A 123 -14.50 2.22 -3.30
C PHE A 123 -13.59 2.07 -4.52
N GLY A 124 -12.28 2.06 -4.27
CA GLY A 124 -11.26 1.91 -5.29
C GLY A 124 -9.87 1.88 -4.66
N ALA A 125 -8.85 1.70 -5.50
CA ALA A 125 -7.46 1.77 -5.11
C ALA A 125 -6.65 2.59 -6.11
N LEU A 126 -5.74 3.41 -5.61
CA LEU A 126 -4.70 4.08 -6.37
C LEU A 126 -3.35 3.58 -5.85
N LEU A 127 -2.56 3.01 -6.75
CA LEU A 127 -1.22 2.51 -6.47
C LEU A 127 -0.24 3.38 -7.26
N VAL A 128 0.74 3.97 -6.58
CA VAL A 128 1.77 4.85 -7.15
C VAL A 128 3.14 4.23 -6.91
N GLY A 129 3.99 4.23 -7.93
CA GLY A 129 5.28 3.57 -7.91
C GLY A 129 6.10 3.96 -9.14
N ILE A 130 7.40 3.65 -9.11
CA ILE A 130 8.34 4.05 -10.17
C ILE A 130 8.38 2.98 -11.27
N LEU A 131 8.39 1.70 -10.88
CA LEU A 131 8.40 0.61 -11.83
C LEU A 131 7.02 0.45 -12.44
N LYS A 132 6.98 0.34 -13.77
CA LYS A 132 5.74 0.04 -14.50
C LYS A 132 5.14 -1.27 -13.96
N CYS A 133 3.85 -1.23 -13.62
CA CYS A 133 3.00 -2.37 -13.22
C CYS A 133 3.20 -3.66 -14.03
N MET A 134 3.64 -3.58 -15.29
CA MET A 134 3.89 -4.75 -16.14
C MET A 134 5.04 -5.65 -15.66
N ARG A 135 5.88 -5.19 -14.71
CA ARG A 135 6.90 -6.04 -14.07
C ARG A 135 6.51 -6.57 -12.69
N THR A 136 5.36 -6.15 -12.15
CA THR A 136 4.88 -6.60 -10.84
C THR A 136 3.80 -7.67 -11.02
N SER A 137 4.22 -8.93 -11.14
CA SER A 137 3.33 -10.09 -11.34
C SER A 137 2.24 -10.24 -10.25
N PHE A 138 2.43 -9.63 -9.08
CA PHE A 138 1.51 -9.75 -7.96
C PHE A 138 0.17 -9.00 -8.15
N LEU A 139 0.08 -8.07 -9.09
CA LEU A 139 -1.19 -7.41 -9.44
C LEU A 139 -1.98 -8.18 -10.52
N SER A 140 -1.41 -9.26 -11.06
CA SER A 140 -2.11 -10.10 -12.02
C SER A 140 -3.38 -10.71 -11.42
N GLY A 141 -4.48 -10.68 -12.18
CA GLY A 141 -5.77 -11.23 -11.74
C GLY A 141 -6.64 -10.30 -10.88
N ILE A 142 -6.35 -9.00 -10.86
CA ILE A 142 -7.28 -7.97 -10.36
C ILE A 142 -8.13 -7.48 -11.56
N PRO A 143 -9.46 -7.63 -11.52
CA PRO A 143 -10.32 -7.57 -12.71
C PRO A 143 -10.52 -6.18 -13.35
N SER A 144 -9.94 -5.10 -12.80
CA SER A 144 -10.21 -3.73 -13.27
C SER A 144 -9.01 -2.77 -13.10
N ILE A 145 -7.78 -3.28 -13.21
CA ILE A 145 -6.59 -2.41 -13.18
C ILE A 145 -6.54 -1.56 -14.45
N LYS A 146 -6.39 -0.25 -14.28
CA LYS A 146 -5.99 0.69 -15.32
C LYS A 146 -4.60 1.21 -14.98
N ILE A 147 -3.72 1.24 -15.98
CA ILE A 147 -2.34 1.71 -15.82
C ILE A 147 -2.23 3.06 -16.53
N TYR A 148 -1.74 4.07 -15.82
CA TYR A 148 -1.50 5.40 -16.35
C TYR A 148 -0.02 5.74 -16.19
N PRO A 149 0.82 5.49 -17.21
CA PRO A 149 2.23 5.89 -17.16
C PRO A 149 2.35 7.41 -17.03
N LEU A 150 3.25 7.91 -16.18
CA LEU A 150 3.58 9.34 -16.13
C LEU A 150 4.63 9.66 -17.21
N SER A 151 4.27 9.40 -18.46
CA SER A 151 5.08 9.75 -19.63
C SER A 151 4.18 10.46 -20.63
N PRO A 152 4.50 11.70 -21.06
CA PRO A 152 3.67 12.50 -21.96
C PRO A 152 3.26 11.76 -23.24
N ALA A 153 4.16 10.94 -23.79
CA ALA A 153 3.91 10.17 -24.99
C ALA A 153 2.98 8.95 -24.79
N GLN A 154 2.65 8.58 -23.54
CA GLN A 154 2.01 7.30 -23.21
C GLN A 154 0.72 7.43 -22.39
N SER A 155 0.34 8.65 -21.96
CA SER A 155 -0.80 8.85 -21.07
C SER A 155 -1.34 10.27 -21.14
N LEU A 156 -2.66 10.38 -20.98
CA LEU A 156 -3.38 11.64 -20.78
C LEU A 156 -2.93 12.41 -19.53
N TYR A 157 -2.23 11.75 -18.60
CA TYR A 157 -1.73 12.35 -17.36
C TYR A 157 -0.21 12.56 -17.35
N GLY A 158 0.44 12.42 -18.51
CA GLY A 158 1.90 12.41 -18.59
C GLY A 158 2.56 13.77 -18.30
N ASP A 159 1.79 14.86 -18.37
CA ASP A 159 2.19 16.25 -18.09
C ASP A 159 1.52 16.82 -16.82
N THR A 160 0.70 16.03 -16.12
CA THR A 160 -0.14 16.51 -15.02
C THR A 160 0.58 16.52 -13.67
N CYS A 161 1.72 15.85 -13.58
CA CYS A 161 2.49 15.68 -12.35
C CYS A 161 3.95 16.11 -12.58
N LEU A 162 4.63 16.52 -11.51
CA LEU A 162 6.01 17.05 -11.49
C LEU A 162 6.08 18.48 -12.05
N PHE A 163 7.19 18.82 -12.73
CA PHE A 163 7.46 20.14 -13.24
C PHE A 163 7.20 20.20 -14.75
N THR A 164 6.64 21.32 -15.19
CA THR A 164 6.61 21.71 -16.61
C THR A 164 8.02 21.95 -17.14
N GLU A 165 8.18 21.96 -18.47
CA GLU A 165 9.48 22.25 -19.09
C GLU A 165 9.99 23.64 -18.69
N GLU A 166 9.10 24.62 -18.57
CA GLU A 166 9.39 25.97 -18.10
C GLU A 166 9.90 25.99 -16.65
N GLU A 167 9.26 25.23 -15.75
CA GLU A 167 9.67 25.11 -14.36
C GLU A 167 11.02 24.39 -14.22
N VAL A 168 11.27 23.35 -15.03
CA VAL A 168 12.58 22.67 -15.07
C VAL A 168 13.66 23.63 -15.56
N GLN A 169 13.40 24.42 -16.60
CA GLN A 169 14.35 25.38 -17.12
C GLN A 169 14.65 26.50 -16.10
N ALA A 170 13.63 26.97 -15.38
CA ALA A 170 13.79 27.95 -14.30
C ALA A 170 14.66 27.39 -13.15
N LEU A 171 14.38 26.16 -12.71
CA LEU A 171 15.17 25.48 -11.68
C LEU A 171 16.62 25.25 -12.12
N PHE A 172 16.83 24.81 -13.37
CA PHE A 172 18.17 24.58 -13.93
C PHE A 172 19.01 25.86 -13.98
N ASN A 173 18.39 26.97 -14.43
CA ASN A 173 19.06 28.26 -14.48
C ASN A 173 19.35 28.80 -13.06
N PHE A 174 18.44 28.59 -12.10
CA PHE A 174 18.67 28.98 -10.71
C PHE A 174 19.91 28.30 -10.10
N VAL A 175 20.14 27.02 -10.41
CA VAL A 175 21.30 26.27 -9.90
C VAL A 175 22.60 26.70 -10.59
N LYS A 176 22.57 27.04 -11.88
CA LYS A 176 23.77 27.52 -12.62
C LYS A 176 24.27 28.90 -12.22
N VAL A 177 23.46 29.69 -11.51
CA VAL A 177 23.80 31.06 -11.07
C VAL A 177 24.52 31.04 -9.69
N LYS A 178 24.81 29.85 -9.13
CA LYS A 178 25.74 29.67 -8.00
C LYS A 178 27.06 29.07 -8.47
#